data_AF-A0A3D5B9B7-F1
#
_entry.id   AF-A0A3D5B9B7-F1
#
_cell.length_a   1.000
_cell.length_b   1.000
_cell.length_c   1.000
_cell.angle_alpha   90.00
_cell.angle_beta   90.00
_cell.angle_gamma   90.00
#
_symmetry.space_group_name_H-M   'P 1'
#
loop_
_entity.id
_entity.type
_entity.pdbx_description
1 polymer ?
#
loop_
_entity_poly.entity_id
_entity_poly.type
_entity_poly.pdbx_seq_one_letter_code
_entity_poly.pdbx_strand_id
1 'polypeptide(L)' 'MTNPQFSFNLIAQSGNARAGVFHTPHGDIPTPIFAPVGTQATVKSLTQQHLHELDAKLILANTYHLYLRPG' A
#
# COMPACT_ATOMS: atom_id res chain seq x y z
N MET A 1 -13.45 -23.16 -6.21
CA MET A 1 -12.45 -22.94 -5.14
C MET A 1 -12.02 -21.48 -5.22
N THR A 2 -12.55 -20.62 -4.34
CA THR A 2 -12.26 -19.18 -4.38
C THR A 2 -10.86 -18.96 -3.81
N ASN A 3 -9.89 -18.63 -4.66
CA ASN A 3 -8.60 -18.16 -4.21
C ASN A 3 -8.83 -16.93 -3.31
N PRO A 4 -8.30 -16.88 -2.08
CA PRO A 4 -8.59 -15.76 -1.20
C PRO A 4 -8.10 -14.47 -1.85
N GLN A 5 -8.98 -13.47 -1.90
CA GLN A 5 -8.69 -12.16 -2.50
C GLN A 5 -7.55 -11.44 -1.78
N PHE A 6 -7.22 -11.84 -0.55
CA PHE A 6 -6.11 -11.35 0.24
C PHE A 6 -5.50 -12.49 1.06
N SER A 7 -4.17 -12.56 1.14
CA SER A 7 -3.47 -13.46 2.07
C SER A 7 -2.16 -12.85 2.57
N PHE A 8 -1.65 -13.35 3.70
CA PHE A 8 -0.36 -12.93 4.26
C PHE A 8 0.56 -14.14 4.40
N ASN A 9 1.78 -14.01 3.90
CA ASN A 9 2.84 -15.00 4.04
C ASN A 9 3.98 -14.43 4.90
N LEU A 10 4.32 -15.11 6.01
CA LEU A 10 5.46 -14.75 6.86
C LEU A 10 6.74 -15.36 6.28
N ILE A 11 7.72 -14.52 5.94
CA ILE A 11 9.01 -14.97 5.38
C ILE A 11 10.02 -15.22 6.50
N ALA A 12 10.12 -14.31 7.46
CA ALA A 12 11.08 -14.40 8.56
C ALA A 12 10.60 -13.62 9.78
N GLN A 13 11.11 -14.00 10.95
CA GLN A 13 10.83 -13.34 12.21
C GLN A 13 12.11 -13.23 13.06
N SER A 14 12.31 -12.10 13.72
CA SER A 14 13.37 -11.87 14.70
C SER A 14 12.77 -11.18 15.92
N GLY A 15 12.59 -11.93 17.01
CA GLY A 15 11.81 -11.48 18.17
C GLY A 15 10.39 -11.09 17.74
N ASN A 16 10.02 -9.82 17.93
CA ASN A 16 8.72 -9.27 17.54
C ASN A 16 8.69 -8.68 16.11
N ALA A 17 9.85 -8.55 15.46
CA ALA A 17 9.94 -8.04 14.09
C ALA A 17 9.59 -9.16 13.09
N ARG A 18 8.81 -8.83 12.06
CA ARG A 18 8.31 -9.78 11.05
C ARG A 18 8.55 -9.20 9.67
N ALA A 19 9.12 -10.02 8.78
CA ALA A 19 9.17 -9.77 7.35
C ALA A 19 8.23 -10.74 6.64
N GLY A 20 7.40 -10.25 5.73
CA GLY A 20 6.39 -11.05 5.06
C GLY A 20 5.84 -10.37 3.82
N VAL A 21 4.87 -10.99 3.15
CA VAL A 21 4.25 -10.45 1.93
C VAL A 21 2.73 -10.52 2.07
N PHE A 22 2.05 -9.41 1.79
CA PHE A 22 0.62 -9.43 1.50
C PHE A 22 0.41 -9.72 0.02
N HIS A 23 -0.36 -10.75 -0.28
CA HIS A 23 -0.85 -11.03 -1.63
C HIS A 23 -2.20 -10.33 -1.79
N THR A 24 -2.29 -9.40 -2.74
CA THR A 24 -3.51 -8.67 -3.05
C THR A 24 -3.86 -8.83 -4.54
N PRO A 25 -5.08 -8.49 -4.98
CA PRO A 25 -5.45 -8.57 -6.39
C PRO A 25 -4.66 -7.58 -7.27
N HIS A 26 -4.08 -6.54 -6.65
CA HIS A 26 -3.30 -5.50 -7.32
C HIS A 26 -1.79 -5.72 -7.23
N GLY A 27 -1.36 -6.89 -6.73
CA GLY A 27 0.04 -7.27 -6.61
C GLY A 27 0.47 -7.55 -5.18
N ASP A 28 1.74 -7.96 -5.07
CA ASP A 28 2.36 -8.33 -3.81
C ASP A 28 2.95 -7.11 -3.10
N ILE A 29 2.78 -7.06 -1.79
CA ILE A 29 3.26 -5.96 -0.93
C ILE A 29 4.19 -6.56 0.13
N PRO A 30 5.53 -6.38 0.00
CA PRO A 30 6.48 -6.77 1.03
C PRO A 30 6.24 -5.98 2.33
N THR A 31 6.52 -6.58 3.48
CA THR A 31 6.42 -5.97 4.81
C THR A 31 7.73 -6.20 5.57
N PRO A 32 8.17 -5.25 6.42
CA PRO A 32 7.51 -3.98 6.75
C PRO A 32 7.54 -2.98 5.57
N ILE A 33 6.47 -2.19 5.42
CA ILE A 33 6.35 -1.19 4.35
C ILE A 33 5.93 0.16 4.89
N PHE A 34 6.43 1.22 4.27
CA PHE A 34 5.97 2.58 4.45
C PHE A 34 5.08 2.98 3.26
N ALA A 35 3.87 3.48 3.55
CA ALA A 35 2.93 3.92 2.53
C ALA A 35 2.84 5.46 2.52
N PRO A 36 3.19 6.14 1.41
CA PRO A 36 2.90 7.56 1.24
C PRO A 36 1.40 7.84 1.39
N VAL A 37 1.05 8.99 1.95
CA VAL A 37 -0.34 9.37 2.19
C VAL A 37 -0.82 10.32 1.08
N GLY A 38 -1.89 9.91 0.40
CA GLY A 38 -2.63 10.74 -0.53
C GLY A 38 -3.80 11.45 0.14
N THR A 39 -3.90 12.76 -0.05
CA THR A 39 -5.04 13.59 0.35
C THR A 39 -5.63 14.25 -0.89
N GLN A 40 -6.96 14.23 -1.04
CA GLN A 40 -7.65 14.71 -2.26
C GLN A 40 -7.11 14.07 -3.56
N ALA A 41 -6.98 12.74 -3.56
CA ALA A 41 -6.50 11.94 -4.70
C ALA A 41 -5.06 12.24 -5.17
N THR A 42 -4.25 12.93 -4.36
CA THR A 42 -2.85 13.24 -4.70
C THR A 42 -1.91 13.05 -3.52
N VAL A 43 -0.68 12.60 -3.78
CA VAL A 43 0.42 12.69 -2.82
C VAL A 43 1.10 14.04 -3.04
N LYS A 44 1.03 14.92 -2.03
CA LYS A 44 1.45 16.31 -2.16
C LYS A 44 2.88 16.42 -2.70
N SER A 45 3.07 17.28 -3.72
CA SER A 45 4.34 17.55 -4.42
C SER A 45 4.93 16.42 -5.26
N LEU A 46 4.30 15.24 -5.32
CA LEU A 46 4.79 14.10 -6.10
C LEU A 46 3.87 13.80 -7.28
N THR A 47 4.47 13.52 -8.43
CA THR A 47 3.76 12.95 -9.58
C THR A 47 3.64 11.43 -9.41
N GLN A 48 2.78 10.78 -10.20
CA GLN A 48 2.72 9.31 -10.23
C GLN A 48 4.08 8.71 -10.62
N GLN A 49 4.79 9.34 -11.55
CA GLN A 49 6.13 8.89 -11.95
C GLN A 49 7.11 8.90 -10.78
N HIS A 50 7.13 9.97 -9.95
CA HIS A 50 7.98 9.99 -8.75
C HIS A 50 7.64 8.84 -7.78
N LEU A 51 6.36 8.48 -7.65
CA LEU A 51 5.94 7.37 -6.78
C LEU A 51 6.41 6.01 -7.31
N HIS A 52 6.42 5.83 -8.63
CA HIS A 52 6.99 4.65 -9.27
C HIS A 52 8.51 4.59 -9.10
N GLU A 53 9.21 5.72 -9.27
CA GLU A 53 10.67 5.82 -9.07
C GLU A 53 11.08 5.53 -7.62
N LEU A 54 10.25 5.92 -6.64
CA LEU A 54 10.42 5.61 -5.22
C LEU A 54 10.05 4.16 -4.85
N ASP A 55 9.59 3.36 -5.82
CA ASP A 55 9.09 2.00 -5.64
C ASP A 55 7.97 1.87 -4.58
N ALA A 56 7.08 2.87 -4.52
CA ALA A 56 5.96 2.85 -3.59
C ALA A 56 4.93 1.76 -3.97
N LYS A 57 5.02 0.59 -3.32
CA LYS A 57 4.10 -0.55 -3.56
C LYS A 57 2.68 -0.35 -3.00
N LEU A 58 2.50 0.64 -2.11
CA LEU A 58 1.23 0.96 -1.47
C LEU A 58 1.14 2.46 -1.19
N ILE A 59 -0.04 3.03 -1.44
CA ILE A 59 -0.39 4.41 -1.07
C ILE A 59 -1.65 4.37 -0.20
N LEU A 60 -1.67 5.17 0.87
CA LEU A 60 -2.85 5.33 1.70
C LEU A 60 -3.67 6.51 1.19
N ALA A 61 -4.89 6.27 0.71
CA ALA A 61 -5.80 7.33 0.29
C ALA A 61 -6.76 7.70 1.44
N ASN A 62 -6.83 8.98 1.79
CA ASN A 62 -7.77 9.45 2.81
C ASN A 62 -9.18 9.59 2.23
N THR A 63 -10.08 8.69 2.64
CA THR A 63 -11.47 8.62 2.16
C THR A 63 -12.31 9.83 2.59
N TYR A 64 -12.03 10.48 3.73
CA TYR A 64 -12.75 11.67 4.18
C TYR A 64 -12.64 12.81 3.15
N HIS A 65 -11.43 13.06 2.65
CA HIS A 65 -11.22 14.12 1.67
C HIS A 65 -11.85 13.78 0.31
N LEU A 66 -11.76 12.51 -0.11
CA LEU A 66 -12.31 12.05 -1.38
C LEU A 66 -13.84 12.15 -1.41
N TYR A 67 -14.49 11.73 -0.31
CA TYR A 67 -15.93 11.82 -0.13
C TYR A 67 -16.45 13.26 -0.23
N LEU A 68 -15.71 14.23 0.34
CA LEU A 68 -16.12 15.63 0.30
C LEU A 68 -15.89 16.29 -1.07
N ARG A 69 -14.80 15.94 -1.75
CA ARG A 69 -14.46 16.40 -3.11
C ARG A 69 -13.50 15.39 -3.75
N PRO A 70 -13.78 14.84 -4.94
CA PRO A 70 -14.89 15.13 -5.86
C PRO A 70 -16.22 14.41 -5.56
N GLY A 71 -16.26 13.51 -4.55
CA GLY A 71 -17.38 12.61 -4.28
C GLY A 71 -16.97 11.15 -4.48
#